data_AF-A0AAW2D319-F1
#
_entry.id   AF-A0AAW2D319-F1
#
_cell.length_a   1.000
_cell.length_b   1.000
_cell.length_c   1.000
_cell.angle_alpha   90.00
_cell.angle_beta   90.00
_cell.angle_gamma   90.00
#
_symmetry.space_group_name_H-M   'P 1'
#
loop_
_entity.id
_entity.type
_entity.pdbx_description
1 polymer ?
#
loop_
_entity_poly.entity_id
_entity_poly.type
_entity_poly.pdbx_seq_one_letter_code
_entity_poly.pdbx_strand_id
1 'polypeptide(L)'
;MWKACRDKLPTNHRLKIRKVLTKDSCPFCGRCESSGHILWDCKLASEVWFESNLSFPNLPIPQREFIDIVWFLRETQKVVDWDLFAITAWSLWNNRNAMKHEGRCKSAKQIV
;
A
#
# COMPACT_ATOMS: atom_id res chain seq x y z
N MET A 1 7.70 5.87 4.52
CA MET A 1 6.59 6.82 4.73
C MET A 1 6.59 8.00 3.75
N TRP A 2 7.50 8.98 3.86
CA TRP A 2 7.46 10.23 3.06
C TRP A 2 7.34 10.04 1.53
N LYS A 3 8.06 9.07 0.94
CA LYS A 3 7.97 8.79 -0.50
C LYS A 3 6.58 8.30 -0.91
N ALA A 4 5.93 7.50 -0.07
CA ALA A 4 4.57 6.99 -0.30
C ALA A 4 3.55 8.14 -0.23
N CYS A 5 3.62 8.96 0.82
CA CYS A 5 2.78 10.14 1.01
C CYS A 5 2.91 11.21 -0.08
N ARG A 6 3.97 11.20 -0.88
CA ARG A 6 4.18 12.16 -1.97
C ARG A 6 4.05 11.54 -3.36
N ASP A 7 3.52 10.31 -3.43
CA ASP A 7 3.37 9.57 -4.68
C ASP A 7 4.69 9.53 -5.49
N LYS A 8 5.79 9.26 -4.77
CA LYS A 8 7.16 9.14 -5.30
C LYS A 8 7.64 7.69 -5.33
N LEU A 9 6.80 6.73 -4.97
CA LEU A 9 7.12 5.31 -5.14
C LEU A 9 7.08 4.95 -6.64
N PRO A 10 7.97 4.07 -7.13
CA PRO A 10 7.95 3.57 -8.50
C PRO A 10 6.84 2.53 -8.70
N THR A 11 5.60 2.95 -8.47
CA THR A 11 4.41 2.14 -8.76
C THR A 11 4.24 1.98 -10.26
N ASN A 12 3.53 0.94 -10.71
CA ASN A 12 3.35 0.70 -12.14
C ASN A 12 2.57 1.85 -12.79
N HIS A 13 1.61 2.47 -12.06
CA HIS A 13 0.93 3.67 -12.52
C HIS A 13 1.90 4.83 -12.80
N ARG A 14 2.83 5.11 -11.86
CA ARG A 14 3.81 6.20 -12.02
C ARG A 14 4.84 5.91 -13.10
N LEU A 15 5.27 4.67 -13.23
CA LEU A 15 6.18 4.25 -14.29
C LEU A 15 5.52 4.32 -15.67
N LYS A 16 4.22 4.04 -15.78
CA LYS A 16 3.46 4.21 -17.03
C LYS A 16 3.32 5.68 -17.43
N ILE A 17 3.01 6.57 -16.49
CA ILE A 17 3.00 8.03 -16.74
C ILE A 17 4.36 8.52 -17.25
N ARG A 18 5.45 7.97 -16.70
CA ARG A 18 6.84 8.27 -17.12
C ARG A 18 7.29 7.52 -18.38
N LYS A 19 6.39 6.77 -19.03
CA LYS A 19 6.67 5.97 -20.24
C LYS A 19 7.75 4.89 -20.06
N VAL A 20 7.99 4.45 -18.82
CA VAL A 20 8.92 3.34 -18.50
C VAL A 20 8.22 1.99 -18.64
N LEU A 21 6.93 1.92 -18.31
CA LEU A 21 6.09 0.72 -18.48
C LEU A 21 4.91 1.02 -19.39
N THR A 22 4.36 -0.02 -20.02
CA THR A 22 3.15 0.08 -20.86
C THR A 22 1.87 -0.24 -20.08
N LYS A 23 1.98 -1.07 -19.04
CA LYS A 23 0.88 -1.49 -18.16
C LYS A 23 1.09 -0.99 -16.74
N ASP A 24 -0.01 -0.65 -16.08
CA ASP A 24 -0.08 -0.19 -14.70
C ASP A 24 -0.76 -1.20 -13.75
N SER A 25 -1.02 -2.42 -14.21
CA SER A 25 -1.68 -3.45 -13.40
C SER A 25 -0.87 -3.85 -12.17
N CYS A 26 -1.57 -4.01 -11.06
CA CYS A 26 -1.09 -4.55 -9.81
C CYS A 26 -0.84 -6.06 -9.97
N PRO A 27 0.32 -6.58 -9.53
CA PRO A 27 0.64 -7.99 -9.67
C PRO A 27 -0.26 -8.91 -8.84
N PHE A 28 -0.96 -8.38 -7.84
CA PHE A 28 -1.77 -9.18 -6.91
C PHE A 28 -3.24 -9.27 -7.30
N CYS A 29 -3.80 -8.23 -7.94
CA CYS A 29 -5.24 -8.20 -8.25
C CYS A 29 -5.59 -7.58 -9.61
N GLY A 30 -4.61 -7.23 -10.45
CA GLY A 30 -4.82 -6.74 -11.82
C GLY A 30 -5.31 -5.29 -11.97
N ARG A 31 -5.89 -4.68 -10.92
CA ARG A 31 -6.29 -3.25 -10.86
C ARG A 31 -5.09 -2.31 -11.02
N CYS A 32 -5.31 -1.02 -11.27
CA CYS A 32 -4.23 -0.03 -11.38
C CYS A 32 -3.41 0.07 -10.08
N GLU A 33 -2.08 -0.09 -10.17
CA GLU A 33 -1.15 -0.03 -9.05
C GLU A 33 -0.76 1.43 -8.75
N SER A 34 -1.57 2.11 -7.94
CA SER A 34 -1.22 3.38 -7.29
C SER A 34 -0.57 3.16 -5.91
N SER A 35 -0.08 4.24 -5.30
CA SER A 35 0.45 4.22 -3.93
C SER A 35 -0.63 3.81 -2.92
N GLY A 36 -1.81 4.42 -2.99
CA GLY A 36 -2.96 4.09 -2.15
C GLY A 36 -3.47 2.68 -2.39
N HIS A 37 -3.49 2.23 -3.64
CA HIS A 37 -3.88 0.86 -3.96
C HIS A 37 -2.94 -0.16 -3.32
N ILE A 38 -1.65 -0.13 -3.66
CA ILE A 38 -0.73 -1.20 -3.26
C ILE A 38 -0.48 -1.26 -1.75
N LEU A 39 -0.66 -0.13 -1.05
CA LEU A 39 -0.43 -0.02 0.39
C LEU A 39 -1.71 -0.10 1.23
N TRP A 40 -2.91 -0.09 0.63
CA TRP A 40 -4.16 -0.04 1.40
C TRP A 40 -5.34 -0.78 0.75
N ASP A 41 -5.72 -0.41 -0.47
CA ASP A 41 -6.93 -0.91 -1.13
C ASP A 41 -6.73 -2.25 -1.88
N CYS A 42 -5.49 -2.68 -2.08
CA CYS A 42 -5.20 -3.99 -2.67
C CYS A 42 -5.72 -5.11 -1.76
N LYS A 43 -6.22 -6.20 -2.37
CA LYS A 43 -6.70 -7.38 -1.63
C LYS A 43 -5.65 -7.89 -0.62
N LEU A 44 -4.40 -8.01 -1.06
CA LEU A 44 -3.30 -8.43 -0.18
C LEU A 44 -3.02 -7.40 0.93
N ALA A 45 -3.12 -6.11 0.62
CA ALA A 45 -2.93 -5.07 1.62
C ALA A 45 -4.01 -5.13 2.71
N SER A 46 -5.27 -5.31 2.34
CA SER A 46 -6.36 -5.47 3.30
C SER A 46 -6.15 -6.68 4.22
N GLU A 47 -5.69 -7.81 3.69
CA GLU A 47 -5.35 -9.00 4.50
C GLU A 47 -4.19 -8.73 5.47
N VAL A 48 -3.14 -8.02 5.01
CA VAL A 48 -2.00 -7.65 5.86
C VAL A 48 -2.42 -6.69 6.97
N TRP A 49 -3.24 -5.68 6.67
CA TRP A 49 -3.74 -4.76 7.68
C TRP A 49 -4.61 -5.48 8.72
N PHE A 50 -5.42 -6.44 8.30
CA PHE A 50 -6.20 -7.29 9.20
C PHE A 50 -5.31 -8.11 10.15
N GLU A 51 -4.22 -8.70 9.64
CA GLU A 51 -3.28 -9.49 10.44
C GLU A 51 -2.35 -8.62 11.33
N SER A 52 -2.24 -7.30 11.06
CA SER A 52 -1.32 -6.39 11.76
C SER A 52 -1.72 -6.03 13.20
N ASN A 53 -2.89 -6.47 13.67
CA ASN A 53 -3.52 -6.04 14.93
C ASN A 53 -3.78 -4.53 15.04
N LEU A 54 -3.59 -3.75 13.96
CA LEU A 54 -4.03 -2.36 13.91
C LEU A 54 -5.52 -2.30 13.62
N SER A 55 -6.24 -1.55 14.45
CA SER A 55 -7.67 -1.28 14.23
C SER A 55 -7.82 0.04 13.49
N PHE A 56 -8.56 0.02 12.38
CA PHE A 56 -8.85 1.20 11.58
C PHE A 56 -10.36 1.43 11.49
N PRO A 57 -10.81 2.69 11.48
CA PRO A 57 -12.20 3.01 11.20
C PRO A 57 -12.53 2.64 9.75
N ASN A 58 -13.82 2.58 9.42
CA ASN A 58 -14.23 2.40 8.03
C ASN A 58 -13.81 3.62 7.21
N LEU A 59 -12.84 3.45 6.31
CA LEU A 59 -12.46 4.51 5.39
C LEU A 59 -13.51 4.64 4.27
N PRO A 60 -13.89 5.86 3.88
CA PRO A 60 -14.62 6.05 2.64
C PRO A 60 -13.74 5.62 1.45
N ILE A 61 -14.23 4.65 0.68
CA ILE A 61 -13.60 4.12 -0.54
C ILE A 61 -14.15 4.91 -1.75
N PRO A 62 -13.32 5.22 -2.78
CA PRO A 62 -11.90 4.88 -2.93
C PRO A 62 -10.95 6.05 -2.64
N GLN A 63 -9.96 5.81 -1.77
CA GLN A 63 -8.81 6.71 -1.60
C GLN A 63 -7.83 6.48 -2.74
N ARG A 64 -7.49 7.53 -3.50
CA ARG A 64 -6.57 7.40 -4.65
C ARG A 64 -5.11 7.34 -4.21
N GLU A 65 -4.75 8.17 -3.25
CA GLU A 65 -3.37 8.33 -2.80
C GLU A 65 -3.17 7.89 -1.35
N PHE A 66 -1.96 7.42 -1.06
CA PHE A 66 -1.63 6.94 0.28
C PHE A 66 -1.68 8.03 1.36
N ILE A 67 -1.51 9.30 0.97
CA ILE A 67 -1.53 10.44 1.90
C ILE A 67 -2.92 10.71 2.47
N ASP A 68 -3.97 10.45 1.69
CA ASP A 68 -5.34 10.70 2.14
C ASP A 68 -5.71 9.75 3.29
N ILE A 69 -5.22 8.51 3.25
CA ILE A 69 -5.33 7.53 4.34
C ILE A 69 -4.61 8.02 5.61
N VAL A 70 -3.38 8.52 5.46
CA VAL A 70 -2.59 9.02 6.60
C VAL A 70 -3.27 10.21 7.26
N TRP A 71 -3.79 11.16 6.47
CA TRP A 71 -4.54 12.30 6.99
C TRP A 71 -5.81 11.86 7.70
N PHE A 72 -6.60 10.99 7.07
CA PHE A 72 -7.82 10.48 7.66
C PHE A 72 -7.59 9.78 9.00
N LEU A 73 -6.58 8.91 9.08
CA LEU A 73 -6.24 8.23 10.33
C LEU A 73 -5.77 9.23 11.39
N ARG A 74 -4.99 10.24 11.01
CA ARG A 74 -4.54 11.29 11.93
C ARG A 74 -5.69 12.13 12.49
N GLU A 75 -6.75 12.35 11.70
CA GLU A 75 -7.92 13.14 12.11
C GLU A 75 -8.94 12.32 12.91
N THR A 76 -9.10 11.04 12.58
CA THR A 76 -10.18 10.20 13.14
C THR A 76 -9.73 9.30 14.28
N GLN A 77 -8.45 8.95 14.38
CA GLN A 77 -7.94 8.05 15.39
C GLN A 77 -7.09 8.79 16.43
N LYS A 78 -7.48 8.63 17.70
CA LYS A 78 -6.76 9.23 18.84
C LYS A 78 -5.45 8.51 19.14
N VAL A 79 -5.39 7.20 18.92
CA VAL A 79 -4.23 6.36 19.20
C VAL A 79 -4.00 5.45 18.00
N VAL A 80 -3.01 5.80 17.18
CA VAL A 80 -2.48 4.93 16.12
C VAL A 80 -1.03 4.67 16.45
N ASP A 81 -0.63 3.41 16.45
CA ASP A 81 0.78 3.05 16.44
C ASP A 81 1.36 3.35 15.06
N TRP A 82 1.92 4.56 14.92
CA TRP A 82 2.48 5.05 13.67
C TRP A 82 3.75 4.32 13.24
N ASP A 83 4.49 3.73 14.19
CA ASP A 83 5.67 2.95 13.90
C ASP A 83 5.27 1.61 13.28
N LEU A 84 4.32 0.90 13.90
CA LEU A 84 3.76 -0.32 13.33
C LEU A 84 3.10 -0.04 11.98
N PHE A 85 2.30 1.01 11.86
CA PHE A 85 1.72 1.42 10.57
C PHE A 85 2.80 1.65 9.50
N ALA A 86 3.89 2.34 9.86
CA ALA A 86 4.97 2.60 8.93
C ALA A 86 5.74 1.35 8.51
N ILE A 87 5.97 0.44 9.46
CA ILE A 87 6.61 -0.86 9.23
C ILE A 87 5.73 -1.72 8.33
N THR A 88 4.43 -1.85 8.62
CA THR A 88 3.49 -2.64 7.81
C THR A 88 3.40 -2.10 6.37
N ALA A 89 3.28 -0.78 6.19
CA ALA A 89 3.28 -0.18 4.85
C ALA A 89 4.61 -0.41 4.11
N TRP A 90 5.74 -0.38 4.81
CA TRP A 90 7.05 -0.70 4.24
C TRP A 90 7.18 -2.18 3.85
N SER A 91 6.69 -3.10 4.69
CA SER A 91 6.66 -4.54 4.43
C SER A 91 5.81 -4.87 3.20
N LEU A 92 4.65 -4.22 3.05
CA LEU A 92 3.81 -4.32 1.84
C LEU A 92 4.58 -3.88 0.59
N TRP A 93 5.24 -2.73 0.65
CA TRP A 93 6.03 -2.21 -0.46
C TRP A 93 7.18 -3.16 -0.84
N ASN A 94 7.88 -3.71 0.16
CA ASN A 94 8.95 -4.68 -0.06
C ASN A 94 8.45 -5.99 -0.64
N ASN A 95 7.33 -6.52 -0.14
CA ASN A 95 6.73 -7.73 -0.70
C ASN A 95 6.33 -7.52 -2.16
N ARG A 96 5.77 -6.35 -2.51
CA ARG A 96 5.53 -5.99 -3.91
C ARG A 96 6.82 -5.97 -4.73
N ASN A 97 7.92 -5.42 -4.21
CA ASN A 97 9.19 -5.40 -4.95
C ASN A 97 9.76 -6.81 -5.15
N ALA A 98 9.69 -7.67 -4.13
CA ALA A 98 10.06 -9.09 -4.25
C ALA A 98 9.21 -9.79 -5.33
N MET A 99 7.89 -9.55 -5.35
CA MET A 99 7.02 -10.11 -6.38
C MET A 99 7.41 -9.62 -7.78
N LYS A 100 7.72 -8.33 -7.90
CA LYS A 100 8.05 -7.71 -9.19
C LYS A 100 9.41 -8.12 -9.76
N HIS A 101 10.42 -8.24 -8.91
CA HIS A 101 11.80 -8.45 -9.34
C HIS A 101 12.28 -9.90 -9.20
N GLU A 102 11.62 -10.68 -8.34
CA GLU A 102 12.07 -12.02 -7.97
C GLU A 102 10.96 -13.07 -8.13
N GLY A 103 9.72 -12.65 -8.43
CA GLY A 103 8.56 -13.56 -8.52
C GLY A 103 8.13 -14.17 -7.19
N ARG A 104 8.62 -13.64 -6.05
CA ARG A 104 8.32 -14.14 -4.71
C ARG A 104 7.23 -13.32 -4.05
N CYS A 105 6.16 -13.97 -3.60
CA CYS A 105 5.08 -13.34 -2.84
C CYS A 105 4.89 -14.06 -1.50
N LYS A 106 4.95 -13.32 -0.40
CA LYS A 106 4.61 -13.80 0.93
C LYS A 106 3.11 -13.74 1.17
N SER A 107 2.59 -14.61 2.04
CA SER A 107 1.22 -14.48 2.55
C SER A 107 1.11 -13.33 3.55
N ALA A 108 -0.11 -12.86 3.83
CA ALA A 108 -0.33 -11.74 4.76
C ALA A 108 0.33 -11.96 6.14
N LYS A 109 0.21 -13.17 6.68
CA LYS A 109 0.82 -13.58 7.96
C LYS A 109 2.35 -13.56 7.98
N GLN A 110 2.99 -13.59 6.81
CA GLN A 110 4.45 -13.55 6.68
C GLN A 110 4.97 -12.13 6.39
N ILE A 111 4.07 -11.16 6.16
CA ILE A 111 4.38 -9.76 5.86
C ILE A 111 4.31 -8.91 7.13
N VAL A 112 3.33 -9.21 8.00
CA VAL A 112 3.20 -8.63 9.34
C VAL A 112 4.34 -9.10 10.23
#